data_AF-T0YUQ9-F1
#
_entry.id   AF-T0YUQ9-F1
#
_cell.length_a   1.000
_cell.length_b   1.000
_cell.length_c   1.000
_cell.angle_alpha   90.00
_cell.angle_beta   90.00
_cell.angle_gamma   90.00
#
_symmetry.space_group_name_H-M   'P 1'
#
loop_
_entity.id
_entity.type
_entity.pdbx_description
1 polymer ?
#
loop_
_entity_poly.entity_id
_entity_poly.type
_entity_poly.pdbx_seq_one_letter_code
_entity_poly.pdbx_strand_id
1 'polypeptide(L)'
;MKLEEKIAGEITISENPGETIKKWREEFRINKLELSKFLHISPSVISDYESGRRRSPGVTSIRKIVEAMIEIDKSRGGHLIRRYSSGVPSDALIDIRDYDHEISLDRIIDLIDG
;
A
#
# COMPACT_ATOMS: atom_id res chain seq x y z
N MET A 1 -7.68 -1.27 15.51
CA MET A 1 -6.23 -0.99 15.62
C MET A 1 -5.88 0.04 14.57
N LYS A 2 -5.12 1.09 14.91
CA LYS A 2 -4.71 2.08 13.91
C LYS A 2 -3.68 1.45 12.96
N LEU A 3 -3.72 1.79 11.68
CA LEU A 3 -2.84 1.17 10.67
C LEU A 3 -1.36 1.41 11.01
N GLU A 4 -1.05 2.58 11.57
CA GLU A 4 0.29 2.97 12.01
C GLU A 4 0.84 2.03 13.09
N GLU A 5 0.02 1.66 14.08
CA GLU A 5 0.39 0.74 15.15
C GLU A 5 0.63 -0.67 14.62
N LYS A 6 -0.19 -1.10 13.66
CA LYS A 6 -0.04 -2.40 12.99
C LYS A 6 1.29 -2.48 12.25
N ILE A 7 1.61 -1.48 11.43
CA ILE A 7 2.85 -1.43 10.65
C ILE A 7 4.06 -1.38 11.59
N ALA A 8 4.04 -0.47 12.57
CA ALA A 8 5.14 -0.32 13.53
C ALA A 8 5.35 -1.61 14.35
N GLY A 9 4.28 -2.29 14.75
CA GLY A 9 4.36 -3.57 15.44
C GLY A 9 4.97 -4.66 14.57
N GLU A 10 4.54 -4.77 13.31
CA GLU A 10 5.08 -5.77 12.36
C GLU A 10 6.58 -5.56 12.12
N ILE A 11 7.02 -4.31 11.93
CA ILE A 11 8.46 -3.99 11.76
C ILE A 11 9.25 -4.36 13.02
N THR A 12 8.68 -4.12 14.20
CA THR A 12 9.37 -4.34 15.49
C THR A 12 9.53 -5.82 15.83
N ILE A 13 8.54 -6.65 15.47
CA ILE A 13 8.52 -8.08 15.79
C ILE A 13 9.23 -8.92 14.69
N SER A 14 9.42 -8.36 13.50
CA SER A 14 10.05 -9.05 12.37
C SER A 14 11.50 -9.44 12.65
N GLU A 15 11.90 -10.63 12.19
CA GLU A 15 13.30 -11.08 12.17
C GLU A 15 14.16 -10.20 11.26
N ASN A 16 13.57 -9.65 10.19
CA ASN A 16 14.22 -8.73 9.26
C ASN A 16 13.41 -7.43 9.14
N PRO A 17 13.60 -6.46 10.06
CA PRO A 17 12.90 -5.18 10.03
C PRO A 17 13.09 -4.41 8.72
N GLY A 18 14.27 -4.53 8.09
CA GLY A 18 14.58 -3.92 6.80
C GLY A 18 13.70 -4.41 5.65
N GLU A 19 13.48 -5.73 5.57
CA GLU A 19 12.60 -6.32 4.57
C GLU A 19 11.13 -5.96 4.84
N THR A 20 10.72 -5.91 6.10
CA THR A 20 9.37 -5.47 6.48
C THR A 20 9.12 -4.01 6.12
N ILE A 21 10.10 -3.12 6.32
CA ILE A 21 10.04 -1.73 5.85
C ILE A 21 9.88 -1.68 4.33
N LYS A 22 10.67 -2.48 3.60
CA LYS A 22 10.59 -2.56 2.13
C LYS A 22 9.19 -3.00 1.66
N LYS A 23 8.67 -4.07 2.26
CA LYS A 23 7.33 -4.61 1.98
C LYS A 23 6.27 -3.53 2.13
N TRP A 24 6.24 -2.83 3.28
CA TRP A 24 5.26 -1.78 3.50
C TRP A 24 5.48 -0.59 2.56
N ARG A 25 6.72 -0.18 2.28
CA ARG A 25 6.99 0.86 1.28
C ARG A 25 6.37 0.52 -0.09
N GLU A 26 6.51 -0.73 -0.52
CA GLU A 26 6.00 -1.23 -1.80
C GLU A 26 4.48 -1.35 -1.82
N GLU A 27 3.87 -1.80 -0.72
CA GLU A 27 2.40 -1.83 -0.55
C GLU A 27 1.79 -0.43 -0.68
N PHE A 28 2.44 0.58 -0.09
CA PHE A 28 2.08 1.99 -0.22
C PHE A 28 2.43 2.59 -1.60
N ARG A 29 3.08 1.82 -2.48
CA ARG A 29 3.56 2.25 -3.81
C ARG A 29 4.43 3.50 -3.74
N ILE A 30 5.31 3.54 -2.75
CA ILE A 30 6.26 4.64 -2.53
C ILE A 30 7.63 4.18 -3.04
N ASN A 31 8.30 5.00 -3.84
CA ASN A 31 9.67 4.69 -4.26
C ASN A 31 10.70 5.22 -3.23
N LYS A 32 11.93 4.69 -3.26
CA LYS A 32 12.97 5.07 -2.30
C LYS A 32 13.28 6.57 -2.29
N LEU A 33 13.27 7.20 -3.48
CA LEU A 33 13.55 8.62 -3.65
C LEU A 33 12.46 9.50 -3.03
N GLU A 34 11.21 9.11 -3.19
CA GLU A 34 10.06 9.80 -2.63
C GLU A 34 10.08 9.74 -1.10
N LEU A 35 10.25 8.53 -0.55
CA LEU A 35 10.35 8.36 0.91
C LEU A 35 11.52 9.14 1.48
N SER A 36 12.67 9.12 0.81
CA SER A 36 13.86 9.85 1.26
C SER A 36 13.68 11.36 1.20
N LYS A 37 13.01 11.89 0.16
CA LYS A 37 12.66 13.31 0.06
C LYS A 37 11.75 13.75 1.20
N PHE A 38 10.72 12.95 1.51
CA PHE A 38 9.80 13.24 2.60
C PHE A 38 10.50 13.22 3.97
N LEU A 39 11.42 12.28 4.18
CA LEU A 39 12.19 12.16 5.42
C LEU A 39 13.39 13.11 5.51
N HIS A 40 13.67 13.90 4.47
CA HIS A 40 14.85 14.76 4.35
C HIS A 40 16.18 13.99 4.57
N ILE A 41 16.26 12.78 4.02
CA ILE A 41 17.47 11.95 4.08
C ILE A 41 17.89 11.52 2.68
N SER A 42 19.12 11.01 2.55
CA SER A 42 19.60 10.42 1.30
C SER A 42 18.84 9.12 0.96
N PRO A 43 18.51 8.86 -0.32
CA PRO A 43 17.98 7.57 -0.77
C PRO A 43 18.85 6.37 -0.37
N SER A 44 20.17 6.58 -0.21
CA SER A 44 21.09 5.53 0.27
C SER A 44 20.74 5.05 1.67
N VAL A 45 20.25 5.93 2.55
CA VAL A 45 19.85 5.58 3.93
C VAL A 45 18.65 4.64 3.92
N ILE A 46 17.66 4.91 3.06
CA ILE A 46 16.52 4.01 2.86
C ILE A 46 17.01 2.66 2.34
N SER A 47 17.91 2.68 1.35
CA SER A 47 18.47 1.45 0.81
C SER A 47 19.29 0.65 1.85
N ASP A 48 19.98 1.31 2.77
CA ASP A 48 20.75 0.66 3.84
C ASP A 48 19.87 -0.03 4.87
N TYR A 49 18.69 0.55 5.16
CA TYR A 49 17.68 -0.11 5.98
C TYR A 49 17.10 -1.32 5.26
N GLU A 50 16.66 -1.15 4.01
CA GLU A 50 16.02 -2.23 3.24
C GLU A 50 16.95 -3.38 2.88
N SER A 51 18.26 -3.14 2.78
CA SER A 51 19.24 -4.19 2.50
C SER A 51 19.77 -4.88 3.76
N GLY A 52 19.27 -4.53 4.95
CA GLY A 52 19.74 -5.08 6.23
C GLY A 52 21.16 -4.67 6.63
N ARG A 53 21.80 -3.71 5.94
CA ARG A 53 23.12 -3.17 6.33
C ARG A 53 23.04 -2.49 7.69
N ARG A 54 21.91 -1.85 7.98
CA ARG A 54 21.54 -1.41 9.33
C ARG A 54 20.61 -2.45 9.95
N ARG A 55 21.20 -3.34 10.75
CA ARG A 55 20.53 -4.54 11.33
C ARG A 55 19.26 -4.22 12.13
N SER A 56 19.13 -3.02 12.70
CA SER A 56 17.91 -2.63 13.41
C SER A 56 17.69 -1.12 13.32
N PRO A 57 16.59 -0.65 12.70
CA PRO A 57 16.17 0.74 12.82
C PRO A 57 15.78 1.03 14.28
N GLY A 58 16.26 2.14 14.84
CA GLY A 58 15.83 2.57 16.16
C GLY A 58 14.34 2.94 16.16
N VAL A 59 13.70 2.91 17.33
CA VAL A 59 12.26 3.21 17.50
C VAL A 59 11.86 4.54 16.87
N THR A 60 12.72 5.56 16.98
CA THR A 60 12.50 6.87 16.34
C THR A 60 12.51 6.80 14.82
N SER A 61 13.37 5.97 14.22
CA SER A 61 13.41 5.77 12.76
C SER A 61 12.16 5.04 12.29
N ILE A 62 11.73 3.98 12.99
CA ILE A 62 10.51 3.24 12.67
C ILE A 62 9.32 4.20 12.67
N ARG A 63 9.15 4.98 13.75
CA ARG A 63 8.09 5.97 13.86
C ARG A 63 8.06 6.92 12.66
N LYS A 64 9.20 7.55 12.34
CA LYS A 64 9.30 8.51 11.23
C LYS A 64 8.96 7.87 9.88
N ILE A 65 9.43 6.65 9.64
CA ILE A 65 9.18 5.93 8.38
C ILE A 65 7.69 5.62 8.24
N VAL A 66 7.05 5.10 9.29
CA VAL A 66 5.62 4.78 9.27
C VAL A 66 4.77 6.04 9.09
N GLU A 67 5.07 7.10 9.84
CA GLU A 67 4.39 8.39 9.72
C GLU A 67 4.54 8.95 8.29
N ALA A 68 5.74 8.87 7.71
CA ALA A 68 5.98 9.31 6.33
C ALA A 68 5.16 8.52 5.30
N MET A 69 5.09 7.19 5.41
CA MET A 69 4.29 6.36 4.49
C MET A 69 2.81 6.74 4.54
N ILE A 70 2.30 6.96 5.74
CA ILE A 70 0.90 7.31 6.00
C ILE A 70 0.59 8.70 5.46
N GLU A 71 1.47 9.67 5.67
CA GLU A 71 1.24 11.03 5.19
C GLU A 71 1.34 11.12 3.66
N ILE A 72 2.25 10.36 3.05
CA ILE A 72 2.33 10.23 1.59
C ILE A 72 1.02 9.62 1.04
N ASP A 73 0.48 8.55 1.65
CA ASP A 73 -0.81 7.98 1.22
C ASP A 73 -1.96 8.98 1.37
N LYS A 74 -2.03 9.70 2.51
CA LYS A 74 -3.05 10.74 2.73
C LYS A 74 -3.00 11.82 1.66
N SER A 75 -1.81 12.28 1.28
CA SER A 75 -1.63 13.28 0.23
C SER A 75 -2.11 12.80 -1.15
N ARG A 76 -2.12 11.48 -1.38
CA ARG A 76 -2.60 10.82 -2.60
C ARG A 76 -4.09 10.42 -2.56
N GLY A 77 -4.82 10.81 -1.51
CA GLY A 77 -6.24 10.47 -1.34
C GLY A 77 -6.51 9.37 -0.32
N GLY A 78 -5.49 8.80 0.32
CA GLY A 78 -5.64 7.89 1.46
C GLY A 78 -6.23 6.53 1.10
N HIS A 79 -5.97 6.01 -0.10
CA HIS A 79 -6.59 4.78 -0.60
C HIS A 79 -6.23 3.57 0.25
N LEU A 80 -4.96 3.44 0.67
CA LEU A 80 -4.52 2.31 1.46
C LEU A 80 -5.05 2.40 2.90
N ILE A 81 -5.01 3.60 3.49
CA ILE A 81 -5.57 3.84 4.83
C ILE A 81 -7.06 3.51 4.85
N ARG A 82 -7.82 3.95 3.84
CA ARG A 82 -9.26 3.62 3.72
C ARG A 82 -9.48 2.12 3.60
N ARG A 83 -8.70 1.42 2.76
CA ARG A 83 -8.78 -0.03 2.58
C ARG A 83 -8.58 -0.80 3.89
N TYR A 84 -7.61 -0.41 4.70
CA TYR A 84 -7.37 -1.07 5.99
C TYR A 84 -8.33 -0.62 7.09
N SER A 85 -8.94 0.57 6.97
CA SER A 85 -9.87 1.11 7.97
C SER A 85 -11.31 0.63 7.76
N SER A 86 -11.71 0.32 6.53
CA SER A 86 -13.10 -0.09 6.22
C SER A 86 -13.43 -1.50 6.71
N GLY A 87 -12.44 -2.35 7.02
CA GLY A 87 -12.67 -3.75 7.39
C GLY A 87 -13.26 -4.61 6.27
N VAL A 88 -13.57 -4.01 5.12
CA VAL A 88 -14.02 -4.68 3.91
C VAL A 88 -12.76 -5.08 3.13
N PRO A 89 -12.56 -6.36 2.79
CA PRO A 89 -11.56 -6.75 1.81
C PRO A 89 -11.79 -5.94 0.53
N SER A 90 -10.79 -5.88 -0.35
CA SER A 90 -10.93 -5.28 -1.67
C SER A 90 -11.87 -6.13 -2.58
N ASP A 91 -13.11 -6.33 -2.18
CA ASP A 91 -14.17 -6.93 -2.98
C ASP A 91 -15.13 -5.83 -3.40
N ALA A 92 -14.72 -5.09 -4.42
CA ALA A 92 -15.68 -4.42 -5.29
C ALA A 92 -15.25 -4.64 -6.75
N LEU A 93 -14.91 -5.89 -7.07
CA LEU A 93 -15.01 -6.40 -8.44
C LEU A 93 -15.86 -7.67 -8.34
N ILE A 94 -17.16 -7.52 -8.62
CA ILE A 94 -18.13 -8.64 -8.50
C ILE A 94 -17.84 -9.70 -9.58
N ASP A 95 -17.43 -9.27 -10.77
CA ASP A 95 -16.86 -10.09 -11.84
C ASP A 95 -16.25 -9.13 -12.90
N ILE A 96 -15.28 -9.58 -13.69
CA ILE A 96 -14.87 -8.90 -14.94
C ILE A 96 -14.93 -9.95 -16.05
N ARG A 97 -15.83 -9.74 -17.01
CA ARG A 97 -15.97 -10.60 -18.18
C ARG A 97 -15.97 -9.73 -19.43
N ASP A 98 -15.11 -10.09 -20.37
CA ASP A 98 -15.26 -9.65 -21.75
C ASP A 98 -16.37 -10.47 -22.40
N TYR A 99 -17.21 -9.81 -23.20
CA TYR A 99 -18.16 -10.52 -24.05
C TYR A 99 -17.38 -11.16 -25.20
N ASP A 100 -17.39 -12.49 -25.24
CA ASP A 100 -16.74 -13.31 -26.27
C ASP A 100 -17.50 -13.29 -27.61
N HIS A 101 -18.71 -12.76 -27.60
CA HIS A 101 -19.60 -12.74 -28.76
C HIS A 101 -20.36 -11.41 -28.88
N GLU A 102 -20.48 -10.95 -30.12
CA GLU A 102 -21.34 -9.83 -30.48
C GLU A 102 -22.80 -10.29 -30.54
N ILE A 103 -23.70 -9.53 -29.90
CA ILE A 103 -25.15 -9.78 -29.92
C ILE A 103 -25.82 -8.58 -30.60
N SER A 104 -26.74 -8.84 -31.53
CA SER A 104 -27.52 -7.79 -32.20
C SER A 104 -28.49 -7.11 -31.22
N LEU A 105 -28.67 -5.80 -31.40
CA LEU A 105 -29.56 -4.97 -30.58
C LEU A 105 -31.00 -5.49 -30.56
N ASP A 106 -31.50 -5.98 -31.71
CA ASP A 106 -32.86 -6.52 -31.83
C ASP A 106 -33.12 -7.67 -30.84
N ARG A 107 -32.12 -8.54 -30.64
CA ARG A 107 -32.22 -9.68 -29.72
C ARG A 107 -32.28 -9.24 -28.25
N ILE A 108 -31.63 -8.12 -27.92
CA ILE A 108 -31.67 -7.57 -26.56
C ILE A 108 -33.05 -6.96 -26.26
N ILE A 109 -33.64 -6.27 -27.23
CA ILE A 109 -34.96 -5.65 -27.10
C ILE A 109 -36.04 -6.72 -26.87
N ASP A 110 -35.99 -7.84 -27.60
CA ASP A 110 -36.92 -8.96 -27.41
C ASP A 110 -36.79 -9.64 -26.04
N LEU A 111 -35.59 -9.63 -25.44
CA LEU A 111 -35.31 -10.32 -24.17
C LEU A 111 -35.65 -9.50 -22.93
N ILE A 112 -35.79 -8.18 -23.06
CA ILE A 112 -35.97 -7.28 -21.92
C ILE A 112 -37.45 -6.95 -21.66
N ASP A 113 -38.40 -7.54 -22.40
CA ASP A 113 -39.85 -7.22 -22.30
C ASP A 113 -40.04 -5.69 -22.36
N GLY A 114 -39.67 -5.11 -23.51
CA GLY A 114 -39.66 -3.66 -23.77
C GLY A 114 -40.96 -2.92 -23.45
#